data_AF-A0A0V1CEG6-F1
#
_entry.id   AF-A0A0V1CEG6-F1
#
_cell.length_a   1.000
_cell.length_b   1.000
_cell.length_c   1.000
_cell.angle_alpha   90.00
_cell.angle_beta   90.00
_cell.angle_gamma   90.00
#
_symmetry.space_group_name_H-M   'P 1'
#
loop_
_entity.id
_entity.type
_entity.pdbx_description
1 polymer ?
#
loop_
_entity_poly.entity_id
_entity_poly.type
_entity_poly.pdbx_seq_one_letter_code
_entity_poly.pdbx_strand_id
1 'polypeptide(L)'
;LPKNDCTMAISHILHIIDVSAYNAYVLWTEKHPAWNVGRLHKRRLFLEELGKALVQPEMMRRNTLPRTAAAKSAVERLRKDGEQPSTSGITDTDTCGKKEPDVNSVFQVTTRQAFFQALLLSVAIK
;
A
#
# COMPACT_ATOMS: atom_id res chain seq x y z
N LEU A 1 -29.21 4.58 -21.91
CA LEU A 1 -28.99 3.40 -21.05
C LEU A 1 -29.15 3.84 -19.60
N PRO A 2 -30.10 3.29 -18.82
CA PRO A 2 -30.21 3.64 -17.41
C PRO A 2 -28.94 3.14 -16.70
N LYS A 3 -28.22 4.04 -16.02
CA LYS A 3 -27.08 3.67 -15.17
C LYS A 3 -27.69 2.88 -14.02
N ASN A 4 -27.56 1.56 -14.09
CA ASN A 4 -27.95 0.62 -13.04
C ASN A 4 -27.32 1.03 -11.70
N ASP A 5 -28.06 0.87 -10.61
CA ASP A 5 -27.69 1.32 -9.25
C ASP A 5 -26.28 0.85 -8.84
N CYS A 6 -25.86 -0.33 -9.30
CA CYS A 6 -24.52 -0.87 -9.10
C CYS A 6 -23.39 0.01 -9.68
N THR A 7 -23.60 0.64 -10.83
CA THR A 7 -22.56 1.50 -11.46
C THR A 7 -22.38 2.79 -10.69
N MET A 8 -23.45 3.35 -10.13
CA MET A 8 -23.38 4.53 -9.27
C MET A 8 -22.64 4.23 -7.96
N ALA A 9 -22.92 3.09 -7.34
CA ALA A 9 -22.22 2.64 -6.14
C ALA A 9 -20.72 2.42 -6.38
N ILE A 10 -20.35 1.74 -7.47
CA ILE A 10 -18.95 1.52 -7.83
C ILE A 10 -18.23 2.86 -8.06
N SER A 11 -18.86 3.79 -8.79
CA SER A 11 -18.28 5.11 -9.07
C SER A 11 -18.00 5.90 -7.79
N HIS A 12 -18.91 5.89 -6.81
CA HIS A 12 -18.69 6.57 -5.55
C HIS A 12 -17.54 5.98 -4.74
N ILE A 13 -17.42 4.65 -4.71
CA ILE A 13 -16.33 3.96 -4.00
C ILE A 13 -14.98 4.32 -4.62
N LEU A 14 -14.88 4.29 -5.96
CA LEU A 14 -13.64 4.64 -6.66
C LEU A 14 -13.23 6.09 -6.36
N HIS A 15 -14.18 7.01 -6.35
CA HIS A 15 -13.91 8.41 -6.03
C HIS A 15 -13.33 8.59 -4.62
N ILE A 16 -13.89 7.92 -3.62
CA ILE A 16 -13.41 7.98 -2.23
C ILE A 16 -11.98 7.44 -2.15
N ILE A 17 -11.68 6.35 -2.85
CA ILE A 17 -10.33 5.74 -2.87
C ILE A 17 -9.33 6.69 -3.54
N ASP A 18 -9.68 7.30 -4.68
CA ASP A 18 -8.80 8.20 -5.41
C ASP A 18 -8.42 9.43 -4.60
N VAL A 19 -9.41 10.06 -3.94
CA VAL A 19 -9.19 11.22 -3.07
C VAL A 19 -8.32 10.84 -1.87
N SER A 20 -8.61 9.71 -1.22
CA SER A 20 -7.85 9.24 -0.06
C SER A 20 -6.40 8.92 -0.41
N ALA A 21 -6.17 8.24 -1.52
CA ALA A 21 -4.83 7.87 -1.97
C ALA A 21 -4.01 9.11 -2.39
N TYR A 22 -4.65 10.12 -2.98
CA TYR A 22 -3.98 11.39 -3.28
C TYR A 22 -3.59 12.15 -2.01
N ASN A 23 -4.48 12.22 -1.02
CA ASN A 23 -4.18 12.88 0.25
C ASN A 23 -3.01 12.20 0.98
N ALA A 24 -2.99 10.87 1.00
CA ALA A 24 -1.88 10.10 1.56
C ALA A 24 -0.56 10.37 0.80
N TYR A 25 -0.60 10.50 -0.53
CA TYR A 25 0.56 10.82 -1.35
C TYR A 25 1.15 12.20 -1.00
N VAL A 26 0.31 13.23 -0.90
CA VAL A 26 0.76 14.59 -0.55
C VAL A 26 1.46 14.59 0.81
N LEU A 27 0.81 14.04 1.83
CA LEU A 27 1.37 13.93 3.18
C LEU A 27 2.68 13.12 3.22
N TRP A 28 2.79 12.07 2.41
CA TRP A 28 4.00 11.25 2.33
C TRP A 28 5.17 12.03 1.74
N THR A 29 4.96 12.78 0.65
CA THR A 29 6.02 13.55 0.00
C THR A 29 6.49 14.74 0.80
N GLU A 30 5.62 15.31 1.64
CA GLU A 30 6.00 16.35 2.61
C GLU A 30 6.93 15.80 3.68
N LYS A 31 6.64 14.60 4.20
CA LYS A 31 7.49 13.95 5.21
C LYS A 31 8.79 13.39 4.64
N HIS A 32 8.78 13.00 3.36
CA HIS A 32 9.94 12.38 2.71
C HIS A 32 10.29 13.09 1.38
N PRO A 33 10.81 14.32 1.43
CA PRO A 33 11.11 15.09 0.23
C PRO A 33 12.22 14.45 -0.63
N ALA A 34 13.13 13.69 0.01
CA ALA A 34 14.20 12.94 -0.65
C ALA A 34 13.72 11.63 -1.32
N TRP A 35 12.45 11.25 -1.16
CA TRP A 35 11.92 10.02 -1.73
C TRP A 35 11.76 10.13 -3.24
N ASN A 36 12.42 9.23 -3.98
CA ASN A 36 12.40 9.17 -5.45
C ASN A 36 12.75 10.49 -6.16
N VAL A 37 13.74 11.23 -5.63
CA VAL A 37 14.29 12.43 -6.28
C VAL A 37 14.77 12.09 -7.70
N GLY A 38 14.48 12.98 -8.66
CA GLY A 38 14.80 12.76 -10.09
C GLY A 38 13.83 11.85 -10.85
N ARG A 39 12.83 11.24 -10.21
CA ARG A 39 11.76 10.50 -10.91
C ARG A 39 10.57 11.41 -11.21
N LEU A 40 10.07 11.35 -12.45
CA LEU A 40 8.89 12.12 -12.90
C LEU A 40 7.56 11.51 -12.42
N HIS A 41 7.47 10.19 -12.34
CA HIS A 41 6.22 9.46 -12.08
C HIS A 41 6.00 9.10 -10.60
N LYS A 42 6.21 10.06 -9.69
CA LYS A 42 6.21 9.79 -8.23
C LYS A 42 4.87 9.30 -7.69
N ARG A 43 3.75 9.83 -8.20
CA ARG A 43 2.41 9.39 -7.80
C ARG A 43 2.14 7.92 -8.18
N ARG A 44 2.54 7.51 -9.38
CA ARG A 44 2.42 6.10 -9.82
C ARG A 44 3.23 5.18 -8.92
N LEU A 45 4.49 5.54 -8.66
CA LEU A 45 5.37 4.77 -7.76
C LEU A 45 4.76 4.66 -6.36
N PHE A 46 4.17 5.74 -5.85
CA PHE A 46 3.54 5.72 -4.53
C PHE A 46 2.36 4.73 -4.49
N LEU A 47 1.50 4.76 -5.51
CA LEU A 47 0.35 3.86 -5.60
C LEU A 47 0.77 2.39 -5.77
N GLU A 48 1.88 2.13 -6.47
CA GLU A 48 2.44 0.78 -6.62
C GLU A 48 2.93 0.24 -5.27
N GLU A 49 3.72 1.02 -4.54
CA GLU A 49 4.21 0.62 -3.21
C GLU A 49 3.07 0.51 -2.20
N LEU A 50 2.11 1.43 -2.23
CA LEU A 50 0.91 1.38 -1.41
C LEU A 50 0.08 0.12 -1.69
N GLY A 51 -0.14 -0.20 -2.96
CA GLY A 51 -0.90 -1.36 -3.38
C GLY A 51 -0.23 -2.68 -2.96
N LYS A 52 1.10 -2.79 -3.13
CA LYS A 52 1.85 -3.96 -2.67
C LYS A 52 1.74 -4.13 -1.15
N ALA A 53 1.97 -3.07 -0.38
CA ALA A 53 1.93 -3.11 1.07
C ALA A 53 0.54 -3.49 1.62
N LEU A 54 -0.53 -3.06 0.94
CA LEU A 54 -1.90 -3.43 1.30
C LEU A 54 -2.23 -4.89 0.97
N VAL A 55 -1.81 -5.35 -0.21
CA VAL A 55 -2.22 -6.66 -0.73
C VAL A 55 -1.34 -7.79 -0.18
N GLN A 56 -0.08 -7.52 0.12
CA GLN A 56 0.91 -8.53 0.53
C GLN A 56 0.53 -9.27 1.84
N PRO A 57 0.15 -8.60 2.95
CA PRO A 57 -0.30 -9.29 4.16
C PRO A 57 -1.55 -10.15 3.91
N GLU A 58 -2.48 -9.63 3.10
CA GLU A 58 -3.70 -10.35 2.76
C GLU A 58 -3.44 -11.55 1.84
N MET A 59 -2.48 -11.46 0.92
CA MET A 59 -2.03 -12.61 0.12
C MET A 59 -1.39 -13.70 0.98
N MET A 60 -0.64 -13.31 2.01
CA MET A 60 -0.05 -14.26 2.96
C MET A 60 -1.12 -14.98 3.78
N ARG A 61 -2.14 -14.26 4.27
CA ARG A 61 -3.22 -14.81 5.12
C ARG A 61 -4.24 -15.68 4.39
N ARG A 62 -4.37 -15.56 3.06
CA ARG A 62 -5.38 -16.29 2.29
C ARG A 62 -5.11 -17.80 2.25
N ASN A 63 -5.89 -18.64 2.94
CA ASN A 63 -5.72 -20.10 2.86
C ASN A 63 -5.95 -20.68 1.45
N THR A 64 -6.81 -20.05 0.65
CA THR A 64 -7.17 -20.52 -0.68
C THR A 64 -6.30 -19.89 -1.76
N LEU A 65 -5.78 -20.72 -2.67
CA LEU A 65 -5.00 -20.24 -3.80
C LEU A 65 -5.90 -19.61 -4.88
N PRO A 66 -5.44 -18.52 -5.53
CA PRO A 66 -6.14 -17.92 -6.66
C PRO A 66 -6.38 -18.94 -7.79
N ARG A 67 -7.51 -18.80 -8.49
CA ARG A 67 -7.89 -19.72 -9.58
C ARG A 67 -6.96 -19.66 -10.80
N THR A 68 -6.31 -18.52 -11.05
CA THR A 68 -5.44 -18.31 -12.20
C THR A 68 -4.01 -18.74 -11.88
N ALA A 69 -3.37 -19.50 -12.78
CA ALA A 69 -2.01 -20.04 -12.59
C ALA A 69 -0.95 -18.99 -12.25
N ALA A 70 -0.98 -17.82 -12.92
CA ALA A 70 -0.03 -16.73 -12.65
C ALA A 70 -0.16 -16.19 -11.22
N ALA A 71 -1.40 -15.91 -10.77
CA ALA A 71 -1.63 -15.44 -9.41
C ALA A 71 -1.35 -16.52 -8.35
N LYS A 72 -1.61 -17.80 -8.66
CA LYS A 72 -1.24 -18.93 -7.80
C LYS A 72 0.27 -18.99 -7.59
N SER A 73 1.04 -18.93 -8.68
CA SER A 73 2.51 -18.90 -8.62
C SER A 73 3.02 -17.69 -7.84
N ALA A 74 2.42 -16.51 -8.03
CA ALA A 74 2.80 -15.30 -7.28
C ALA A 74 2.57 -15.44 -5.76
N VAL A 75 1.43 -16.01 -5.34
CA VAL A 75 1.15 -16.27 -3.91
C VAL A 75 2.13 -17.30 -3.33
N GLU A 76 2.44 -18.37 -4.06
CA GLU A 76 3.37 -19.40 -3.60
C GLU A 76 4.80 -18.86 -3.45
N ARG A 77 5.27 -18.04 -4.39
CA ARG A 77 6.58 -17.37 -4.28
C ARG A 77 6.62 -16.46 -3.07
N LEU A 78 5.60 -15.62 -2.91
CA LEU A 78 5.51 -14.68 -1.80
C LEU A 78 5.59 -15.38 -0.44
N ARG A 79 4.92 -16.53 -0.27
CA ARG A 79 4.99 -17.33 0.96
C ARG A 79 6.37 -17.90 1.23
N LYS A 80 7.00 -18.48 0.21
CA LYS A 80 8.36 -19.05 0.32
C LYS A 80 9.38 -18.00 0.77
N ASP A 81 9.26 -16.78 0.25
CA ASP A 81 10.14 -15.66 0.61
C ASP A 81 9.94 -15.23 2.08
N GLY A 82 8.76 -15.47 2.67
CA GLY A 82 8.47 -15.21 4.09
C GLY A 82 8.85 -16.32 5.06
N GLU A 83 9.20 -17.51 4.57
CA GLU A 83 9.38 -18.74 5.37
C GLU A 83 10.86 -19.14 5.54
N GLN A 84 11.80 -18.38 4.95
CA GLN A 84 13.24 -18.58 5.14
C GLN A 84 13.72 -18.02 6.50
N PRO A 85 14.24 -18.86 7.42
CA PRO A 85 15.03 -18.40 8.55
C PRO A 85 16.38 -17.91 8.01
N SER A 86 16.82 -16.73 8.44
CA SER A 86 18.15 -16.20 8.11
C SER A 86 19.24 -17.20 8.49
N THR A 87 19.91 -17.84 7.51
CA THR A 87 21.27 -18.37 7.66
C THR A 87 21.92 -18.70 6.32
N SER A 88 23.01 -17.95 6.08
CA SER A 88 24.23 -18.28 5.33
C SER A 88 24.21 -18.44 3.81
N GLY A 89 25.05 -17.62 3.17
CA GLY A 89 25.53 -17.82 1.81
C GLY A 89 26.03 -16.52 1.17
N ILE A 90 27.15 -15.98 1.65
CA ILE A 90 27.89 -14.90 0.98
C ILE A 90 28.25 -15.36 -0.44
N THR A 91 27.82 -14.60 -1.45
CA THR A 91 28.58 -14.38 -2.69
C THR A 91 28.21 -12.99 -3.20
N ASP A 92 29.23 -12.15 -3.29
CA ASP A 92 29.17 -10.81 -3.87
C ASP A 92 28.57 -10.85 -5.28
N THR A 93 27.53 -10.06 -5.50
CA THR A 93 27.31 -9.38 -6.78
C THR A 93 26.46 -8.15 -6.52
N ASP A 94 27.04 -7.00 -6.86
CA ASP A 94 26.43 -5.68 -6.83
C ASP A 94 24.99 -5.68 -7.35
N THR A 95 24.04 -5.46 -6.46
CA THR A 95 22.80 -4.79 -6.83
C THR A 95 22.44 -3.84 -5.70
N CYS A 96 22.53 -2.55 -6.02
CA CYS A 96 22.13 -1.40 -5.20
C CYS A 96 20.77 -1.66 -4.52
N GLY A 97 20.81 -2.19 -3.31
CA GLY A 97 19.66 -2.36 -2.44
C GLY A 97 19.17 -0.99 -2.02
N LYS A 98 18.15 -0.47 -2.72
CA LYS A 98 17.33 0.60 -2.15
C LYS A 98 16.62 -0.01 -0.96
N LYS A 99 17.03 0.38 0.25
CA LYS A 99 16.25 0.18 1.47
C LYS A 99 14.84 0.70 1.17
N GLU A 100 13.89 -0.24 1.07
CA GLU A 100 12.47 0.05 0.95
C GLU A 100 12.10 0.96 2.12
N PRO A 101 11.63 2.19 1.87
CA PRO A 101 11.02 2.96 2.93
C PRO A 101 9.74 2.22 3.29
N ASP A 102 9.68 1.74 4.52
CA ASP A 102 8.53 1.05 5.10
C ASP A 102 7.28 1.96 5.00
N VAL A 103 6.53 1.81 3.91
CA VAL A 103 5.26 2.51 3.65
C VAL A 103 4.18 2.10 4.65
N ASN A 104 4.44 1.09 5.47
CA ASN A 104 3.59 0.72 6.60
C ASN A 104 3.51 1.85 7.65
N SER A 105 4.52 2.73 7.72
CA SER A 105 4.47 3.96 8.51
C SER A 105 3.43 4.98 8.02
N VAL A 106 3.01 4.95 6.74
CA VAL A 106 1.92 5.79 6.20
C VAL A 106 0.60 5.43 6.85
N PHE A 107 0.34 4.14 7.05
CA PHE A 107 -0.88 3.67 7.72
C PHE A 107 -0.88 3.98 9.22
N GLN A 108 0.28 3.88 9.89
CA GLN A 108 0.41 4.29 11.30
C GLN A 108 0.14 5.79 11.49
N VAL A 109 0.65 6.64 10.58
CA VAL A 109 0.42 8.10 10.62
C VAL A 109 -1.03 8.43 10.31
N THR A 110 -1.64 7.78 9.32
CA THR A 110 -3.03 8.08 8.91
C THR A 110 -4.05 7.57 9.93
N THR A 111 -3.79 6.41 10.54
CA THR A 111 -4.61 5.89 11.65
C THR A 111 -4.53 6.84 12.85
N ARG A 112 -3.33 7.28 13.25
CA ARG A 112 -3.20 8.25 14.35
C ARG A 112 -3.80 9.62 14.02
N GLN A 113 -3.63 10.14 12.80
CA GLN A 113 -4.18 11.44 12.40
C GLN A 113 -5.71 11.42 12.29
N ALA A 114 -6.31 10.33 11.79
CA ALA A 114 -7.76 10.15 11.77
C ALA A 114 -8.34 10.01 13.18
N PHE A 115 -7.65 9.31 14.09
CA PHE A 115 -8.03 9.27 15.50
C PHE A 115 -7.89 10.63 16.19
N PHE A 116 -6.84 11.40 15.91
CA PHE A 116 -6.69 12.76 16.44
C PHE A 116 -7.76 13.72 15.89
N GLN A 117 -8.08 13.66 14.59
CA GLN A 117 -9.15 14.47 13.98
C GLN A 117 -10.53 14.07 14.50
N ALA A 118 -10.81 12.76 14.64
CA ALA A 118 -12.07 12.28 15.21
C ALA A 118 -12.22 12.60 16.70
N LEU A 119 -11.12 12.55 17.48
CA LEU A 119 -11.11 12.94 18.89
C LEU A 119 -11.29 14.46 19.06
N LEU A 120 -10.67 15.27 18.21
CA LEU A 120 -10.82 16.73 18.22
C LEU A 120 -12.25 17.16 17.86
N LEU A 121 -12.88 16.48 16.89
CA LEU A 121 -14.30 16.70 16.56
C LEU A 121 -15.24 16.28 17.71
N SER A 122 -14.92 15.20 18.43
CA SER A 122 -15.74 14.69 19.54
C SER A 122 -15.64 15.56 20.81
N VAL A 123 -14.47 16.15 21.09
CA VAL A 123 -14.27 17.08 22.21
C VAL A 123 -14.84 18.47 21.91
N ALA A 124 -14.88 18.89 20.64
CA ALA A 124 -15.42 20.19 20.25
C ALA A 124 -16.97 20.25 20.15
N ILE A 125 -17.66 19.11 20.24
CA ILE A 125 -19.14 18.99 20.19
C ILE A 125 -19.74 18.84 21.61
N LYS A 126 -18.94 19.03 22.66
CA LYS A 126 -19.39 19.01 24.06
C LYS A 126 -19.05 20.32 24.75
#